data_AF-A2AGS0-F1
#
_entry.id   AF-A2AGS0-F1
#
_cell.length_a   1.000
_cell.length_b   1.000
_cell.length_c   1.000
_cell.angle_alpha   90.00
_cell.angle_beta   90.00
_cell.angle_gamma   90.00
#
_symmetry.space_group_name_H-M   'P 1'
#
loop_
_entity.id
_entity.type
_entity.pdbx_description
1 polymer ?
#
loop_
_entity_poly.entity_id
_entity_poly.type
_entity_poly.pdbx_seq_one_letter_code
_entity_poly.pdbx_strand_id
1 'polypeptide(L)'
;MAAAAAASHLNLDALREVLECPICMESFTEEQLRPKLLHCGHTICRQCLEKLLASSINGVRCPFCSKITRITSLTQLTDNLTVLKIIDTAGLSEAVGLLMCRGCGRRLPRQFCRSCGVVLCEPCREADHQPPGHCT
;
A
#
# COMPACT_ATOMS: atom_id res chain seq x y z
N MET A 1 35.14 14.74 7.19
CA MET A 1 34.04 14.90 8.15
C MET A 1 32.75 15.09 7.37
N ALA A 2 32.02 14.00 7.12
CA ALA A 2 30.84 14.01 6.25
C ALA A 2 29.71 14.82 6.89
N ALA A 3 29.23 15.84 6.16
CA ALA A 3 28.02 16.56 6.51
C ALA A 3 26.83 15.60 6.36
N ALA A 4 26.25 15.19 7.48
CA ALA A 4 24.98 14.48 7.49
C ALA A 4 23.89 15.47 7.07
N ALA A 5 23.48 15.39 5.81
CA ALA A 5 22.27 16.05 5.36
C ALA A 5 21.11 15.55 6.24
N ALA A 6 20.43 16.48 6.90
CA ALA A 6 19.25 16.21 7.72
C ALA A 6 18.13 15.66 6.82
N ALA A 7 18.18 14.36 6.53
CA ALA A 7 17.07 13.66 5.93
C ALA A 7 16.01 13.50 7.01
N SER A 8 14.87 14.14 6.80
CA SER A 8 13.61 13.88 7.51
C SER A 8 13.47 12.39 7.78
N HIS A 9 13.46 11.98 9.06
CA HIS A 9 13.22 10.61 9.47
C HIS A 9 11.77 10.24 9.16
N LEU A 10 11.47 9.93 7.90
CA LEU A 10 10.18 9.39 7.51
C LEU A 10 10.10 7.96 8.04
N ASN A 11 9.11 7.68 8.88
CA ASN A 11 8.84 6.32 9.32
C ASN A 11 8.15 5.55 8.18
N LEU A 12 8.92 4.71 7.47
CA LEU A 12 8.44 3.93 6.34
C LEU A 12 7.33 2.95 6.73
N ASP A 13 7.32 2.44 7.95
CA ASP A 13 6.25 1.56 8.44
C ASP A 13 4.95 2.35 8.63
N ALA A 14 5.01 3.55 9.22
CA ALA A 14 3.85 4.42 9.33
C ALA A 14 3.34 4.86 7.94
N LEU A 15 4.26 5.09 6.98
CA LEU A 15 3.88 5.40 5.60
C LEU A 15 3.12 4.24 4.96
N ARG A 16 3.55 2.99 5.19
CA ARG A 16 2.88 1.77 4.70
C ARG A 16 1.47 1.62 5.26
N GLU A 17 1.28 1.89 6.55
CA GLU A 17 -0.04 1.85 7.18
C GLU A 17 -1.03 2.85 6.55
N VAL A 18 -0.53 3.97 6.04
CA VAL A 18 -1.34 5.02 5.43
C VAL A 18 -1.55 4.79 3.92
N LEU A 19 -0.52 4.31 3.22
CA LEU A 19 -0.50 4.26 1.75
C LEU A 19 -0.74 2.87 1.16
N GLU A 20 -0.68 1.78 1.93
CA GLU A 20 -0.93 0.43 1.42
C GLU A 20 -2.29 -0.12 1.89
N CYS A 21 -2.91 -0.91 1.02
CA CYS A 21 -4.03 -1.74 1.46
C CYS A 21 -3.51 -2.86 2.37
N PRO A 22 -4.02 -3.01 3.61
CA PRO A 22 -3.56 -4.03 4.55
C PRO A 22 -3.94 -5.47 4.15
N ILE A 23 -4.71 -5.66 3.08
CA ILE A 23 -5.10 -6.98 2.58
C ILE A 23 -4.17 -7.44 1.44
N CYS A 24 -4.00 -6.63 0.39
CA CYS A 24 -3.16 -6.98 -0.75
C CYS A 24 -1.71 -6.46 -0.66
N MET A 25 -1.42 -5.62 0.34
CA MET A 25 -0.12 -4.98 0.53
C MET A 25 0.36 -4.19 -0.71
N GLU A 26 -0.58 -3.67 -1.50
CA GLU A 26 -0.30 -2.79 -2.64
C GLU A 26 -0.68 -1.35 -2.29
N SER A 27 0.08 -0.41 -2.85
CA SER A 27 -0.16 1.03 -2.65
C SER A 27 -1.51 1.43 -3.21
N PHE A 28 -2.23 2.27 -2.49
CA PHE A 28 -3.49 2.84 -2.96
C PHE A 28 -3.25 3.67 -4.24
N THR A 29 -4.22 3.60 -5.15
CA THR A 29 -4.23 4.38 -6.40
C THR A 29 -5.56 5.08 -6.54
N GLU A 30 -5.68 6.05 -7.44
CA GLU A 30 -6.93 6.78 -7.61
C GLU A 30 -8.08 5.89 -8.10
N GLU A 31 -7.80 4.84 -8.85
CA GLU A 31 -8.83 4.07 -9.57
C GLU A 31 -8.99 2.64 -9.04
N GLN A 32 -8.01 1.79 -9.35
CA GLN A 32 -8.11 0.35 -9.12
C GLN A 32 -8.00 0.01 -7.63
N LEU A 33 -7.04 0.63 -6.95
CA LEU A 33 -6.81 0.45 -5.52
C LEU A 33 -7.30 1.67 -4.75
N ARG A 34 -8.44 2.25 -5.16
CA ARG A 34 -9.01 3.42 -4.49
C ARG A 34 -9.32 3.12 -3.01
N PRO A 35 -8.80 3.91 -2.05
CA PRO A 35 -8.98 3.65 -0.63
C PRO A 35 -10.40 4.00 -0.19
N LYS A 36 -11.15 3.03 0.35
CA LYS A 36 -12.51 3.20 0.83
C LYS A 36 -12.57 3.03 2.34
N LEU A 37 -13.38 3.85 3.00
CA LEU A 37 -13.64 3.77 4.44
C LEU A 37 -14.81 2.85 4.72
N LEU A 38 -14.59 1.85 5.56
CA LEU A 38 -15.67 1.12 6.22
C LEU A 38 -16.30 2.00 7.32
N HIS A 39 -17.52 1.68 7.77
CA HIS A 39 -18.19 2.42 8.86
C HIS A 39 -17.42 2.37 10.19
N CYS A 40 -16.47 1.44 10.32
CA CYS A 40 -15.57 1.34 11.47
C CYS A 40 -14.32 2.23 11.39
N GLY A 41 -14.11 2.94 10.27
CA GLY A 41 -12.95 3.80 10.03
C GLY A 41 -11.74 3.13 9.37
N HIS A 42 -11.71 1.79 9.29
CA HIS A 42 -10.64 1.09 8.58
C HIS A 42 -10.72 1.33 7.07
N THR A 43 -9.55 1.54 6.46
CA THR A 43 -9.41 1.78 5.02
C THR A 43 -8.99 0.50 4.31
N ILE A 44 -9.70 0.14 3.25
CA ILE A 44 -9.40 -1.03 2.41
C ILE A 44 -9.57 -0.61 0.94
N CYS A 45 -8.76 -1.14 0.03
CA CYS A 45 -8.88 -0.78 -1.38
C CYS A 45 -10.16 -1.34 -2.00
N ARG A 46 -10.66 -0.67 -3.06
CA ARG A 46 -11.85 -1.06 -3.81
C ARG A 46 -11.84 -2.54 -4.21
N GLN A 47 -10.78 -3.01 -4.87
CA GLN A 47 -10.70 -4.41 -5.33
C GLN A 47 -10.79 -5.45 -4.20
N CYS A 48 -10.16 -5.19 -3.04
CA CYS A 48 -10.28 -6.10 -1.91
C CYS A 48 -11.69 -6.08 -1.31
N LEU A 49 -12.33 -4.92 -1.27
CA LEU A 49 -13.72 -4.81 -0.81
C LEU A 49 -14.71 -5.49 -1.74
N GLU A 50 -14.47 -5.50 -3.06
CA GLU A 50 -15.31 -6.22 -4.02
C GLU A 50 -15.32 -7.72 -3.70
N LYS A 51 -14.15 -8.29 -3.42
CA LYS A 51 -14.01 -9.70 -3.02
C LYS A 51 -14.70 -10.00 -1.69
N LEU A 52 -14.55 -9.12 -0.70
CA LEU A 52 -15.19 -9.26 0.61
C LEU A 52 -16.71 -9.16 0.52
N LEU A 53 -17.22 -8.22 -0.29
CA LEU A 53 -18.65 -8.04 -0.50
C LEU A 53 -19.26 -9.22 -1.27
N ALA A 54 -18.58 -9.71 -2.32
CA ALA A 54 -19.02 -10.89 -3.07
C ALA A 54 -19.13 -12.16 -2.21
N SER A 55 -18.38 -12.22 -1.11
CA SER A 55 -18.36 -13.35 -0.18
C SER A 55 -19.30 -13.17 1.02
N SER A 56 -20.16 -12.14 1.03
CA SER A 56 -21.04 -11.83 2.15
C SER A 56 -22.43 -11.34 1.72
N ILE A 57 -23.46 -11.84 2.39
CA ILE A 57 -24.86 -11.49 2.14
C ILE A 57 -25.32 -10.23 2.87
N ASN A 58 -24.60 -9.81 3.94
CA ASN A 58 -25.04 -8.74 4.86
C ASN A 58 -24.11 -7.50 4.82
N GLY A 59 -23.38 -7.32 3.72
CA GLY A 59 -22.34 -6.30 3.57
C GLY A 59 -20.96 -6.77 4.05
N VAL A 60 -20.02 -5.85 4.22
CA VAL A 60 -18.61 -6.19 4.48
C VAL A 60 -18.34 -6.30 5.98
N ARG A 61 -17.85 -7.45 6.43
CA ARG A 61 -17.27 -7.61 7.78
C ARG A 61 -15.81 -7.16 7.74
N CYS A 62 -15.44 -6.19 8.58
CA CYS A 62 -14.07 -5.69 8.66
C CYS A 62 -13.12 -6.79 9.18
N PRO A 63 -12.04 -7.16 8.45
CA PRO A 63 -11.08 -8.17 8.90
C PRO A 63 -10.31 -7.79 10.17
N PHE A 64 -10.21 -6.49 10.48
CA PHE A 64 -9.35 -5.97 11.55
C PHE A 64 -10.09 -5.78 12.89
N CYS A 65 -11.40 -5.51 12.85
CA CYS A 65 -12.18 -5.23 14.06
C CYS A 65 -13.54 -5.95 14.10
N SER A 66 -13.83 -6.84 13.14
CA SER A 66 -15.06 -7.62 13.06
C SER A 66 -16.39 -6.84 12.93
N LYS A 67 -16.36 -5.50 12.94
CA LYS A 67 -17.56 -4.66 12.73
C LYS A 67 -18.10 -4.81 11.30
N ILE A 68 -19.42 -4.83 11.16
CA ILE A 68 -20.11 -5.01 9.88
C ILE A 68 -20.48 -3.64 9.29
N THR A 69 -20.12 -3.43 8.04
CA THR A 69 -20.54 -2.31 7.21
C THR A 69 -21.63 -2.80 6.27
N ARG A 70 -22.90 -2.48 6.60
CA ARG A 70 -24.08 -2.93 5.85
C ARG A 70 -24.23 -2.12 4.56
N ILE A 71 -23.86 -2.71 3.45
CA ILE A 71 -23.91 -2.12 2.10
C ILE A 71 -24.26 -3.21 1.08
N THR A 72 -24.83 -2.82 -0.05
CA THR A 72 -25.08 -3.67 -1.22
C THR A 72 -24.19 -3.31 -2.40
N SER A 73 -23.58 -2.11 -2.38
CA SER A 73 -22.65 -1.62 -3.39
C SER A 73 -21.53 -0.81 -2.72
N LEU A 74 -20.31 -0.89 -3.27
CA LEU A 74 -19.17 -0.09 -2.80
C LEU A 74 -19.34 1.41 -3.05
N THR A 75 -20.25 1.82 -3.93
CA THR A 75 -20.58 3.24 -4.15
C THR A 75 -21.18 3.89 -2.89
N GLN A 76 -21.69 3.11 -1.95
CA GLN A 76 -22.21 3.58 -0.66
C GLN A 76 -21.10 3.92 0.34
N LEU A 77 -19.85 3.51 0.08
CA LEU A 77 -18.71 3.83 0.93
C LEU A 77 -18.07 5.13 0.51
N THR A 78 -17.64 5.91 1.50
CA THR A 78 -16.84 7.12 1.26
C THR A 78 -15.40 6.75 0.91
N ASP A 79 -14.77 7.56 0.05
CA ASP A 79 -13.33 7.46 -0.18
C ASP A 79 -12.56 8.03 1.01
N ASN A 80 -11.38 7.48 1.29
CA ASN A 80 -10.44 8.12 2.20
C ASN A 80 -9.72 9.27 1.46
N LEU A 81 -10.36 10.45 1.44
CA LEU A 81 -9.84 11.63 0.75
C LEU A 81 -8.48 12.09 1.28
N THR A 82 -8.14 11.80 2.54
CA THR A 82 -6.84 12.12 3.11
C THR A 82 -5.74 11.32 2.42
N VAL A 83 -5.93 10.00 2.27
CA VAL A 83 -5.00 9.14 1.53
C VAL A 83 -4.89 9.58 0.07
N LEU A 84 -6.03 9.88 -0.57
CA LEU A 84 -6.05 10.36 -1.96
C LEU A 84 -5.27 11.67 -2.15
N LYS A 85 -5.39 12.62 -1.23
CA LYS A 85 -4.60 13.85 -1.26
C LYS A 85 -3.10 13.59 -1.07
N ILE A 86 -2.73 12.63 -0.21
CA ILE A 86 -1.32 12.29 0.01
C ILE A 86 -0.71 11.67 -1.26
N ILE A 87 -1.45 10.79 -1.96
CA ILE A 87 -0.96 10.19 -3.22
C ILE A 87 -0.92 11.21 -4.38
N ASP A 88 -1.84 12.18 -4.41
CA ASP A 88 -1.92 13.23 -5.43
C ASP A 88 -0.90 14.36 -5.23
N THR A 89 -0.37 14.53 -4.01
CA THR A 89 0.60 15.60 -3.73
C THR A 89 1.89 15.37 -4.51
N ALA A 90 2.00 16.01 -5.67
CA ALA A 90 3.09 15.90 -6.65
C ALA A 90 4.50 16.20 -6.07
N GLY A 91 4.59 16.89 -4.94
CA GLY A 91 5.86 17.12 -4.22
C GLY A 91 6.39 15.93 -3.43
N LEU A 92 5.54 14.95 -3.11
CA LEU A 92 5.95 13.65 -2.57
C LEU A 92 6.18 12.63 -3.69
N SER A 93 5.72 12.85 -4.93
CA SER A 93 5.82 11.87 -6.02
C SER A 93 7.27 11.45 -6.33
N GLU A 94 8.23 12.40 -6.35
CA GLU A 94 9.64 12.07 -6.58
C GLU A 94 10.29 11.41 -5.36
N ALA A 95 10.03 11.92 -4.16
CA ALA A 95 10.60 11.38 -2.92
C ALA A 95 10.00 10.01 -2.55
N VAL A 96 8.69 9.82 -2.76
CA VAL A 96 7.96 8.56 -2.52
C VAL A 96 8.18 7.57 -3.64
N GLY A 97 8.39 8.01 -4.89
CA GLY A 97 8.81 7.14 -5.98
C GLY A 97 10.15 6.43 -5.71
N LEU A 98 11.09 7.11 -5.05
CA LEU A 98 12.34 6.52 -4.55
C LEU A 98 12.13 5.54 -3.38
N LEU A 99 11.01 5.68 -2.68
CA LEU A 99 10.56 4.76 -1.64
C LEU A 99 9.73 3.61 -2.20
N MET A 100 9.62 3.41 -3.51
CA MET A 100 8.91 2.25 -4.06
C MET A 100 9.87 1.09 -4.35
N CYS A 101 9.32 -0.13 -4.34
CA CYS A 101 10.01 -1.32 -4.82
C CYS A 101 10.47 -1.09 -6.26
N ARG A 102 11.78 -1.22 -6.52
CA ARG A 102 12.34 -1.06 -7.88
C ARG A 102 11.85 -2.12 -8.87
N GLY A 103 11.45 -3.29 -8.40
CA GLY A 103 10.97 -4.38 -9.26
C GLY A 103 9.55 -4.12 -9.79
N CYS A 104 8.58 -3.89 -8.90
CA CYS A 104 7.17 -3.77 -9.31
C CYS A 104 6.63 -2.34 -9.39
N GLY A 105 7.28 -1.36 -8.72
CA GLY A 105 6.81 0.03 -8.63
C GLY A 105 5.48 0.23 -7.90
N ARG A 106 4.90 -0.82 -7.29
CA ARG A 106 3.54 -0.80 -6.70
C ARG A 106 3.51 -0.91 -5.18
N ARG A 107 4.59 -1.37 -4.57
CA ARG A 107 4.68 -1.65 -3.13
C ARG A 107 5.85 -0.89 -2.54
N LEU A 108 5.73 -0.48 -1.29
CA LEU A 108 6.86 0.06 -0.55
C LEU A 108 7.86 -1.10 -0.27
N PRO A 109 9.17 -0.84 -0.34
CA PRO A 109 10.19 -1.84 -0.14
C PRO A 109 10.21 -2.23 1.33
N ARG A 110 10.47 -3.51 1.56
CA ARG A 110 10.61 -4.09 2.90
C ARG A 110 12.01 -4.63 3.10
N GLN A 111 12.79 -4.72 2.02
CA GLN A 111 14.05 -5.45 2.00
C GLN A 111 15.06 -4.73 1.10
N PHE A 112 16.33 -4.83 1.46
CA PHE A 112 17.46 -4.27 0.70
C PHE A 112 18.36 -5.41 0.22
N CYS A 113 18.60 -5.47 -1.09
CA CYS A 113 19.55 -6.40 -1.68
C CYS A 113 20.95 -5.78 -1.64
N ARG A 114 21.85 -6.34 -0.82
CA ARG A 114 23.24 -5.84 -0.69
C ARG A 114 24.07 -6.07 -1.95
N SER A 115 23.82 -7.14 -2.69
CA SER A 115 24.56 -7.47 -3.92
C SER A 115 24.21 -6.51 -5.06
N CYS A 116 22.93 -6.16 -5.20
CA CYS A 116 22.43 -5.33 -6.29
C CYS A 116 22.27 -3.85 -5.92
N GLY A 117 22.32 -3.50 -4.63
CA GLY A 117 22.15 -2.12 -4.14
C GLY A 117 20.72 -1.59 -4.31
N VAL A 118 19.73 -2.46 -4.46
CA VAL A 118 18.32 -2.08 -4.72
C VAL A 118 17.41 -2.38 -3.54
N VAL A 119 16.34 -1.58 -3.39
CA VAL A 119 15.25 -1.78 -2.44
C VAL A 119 14.07 -2.46 -3.12
N LEU A 120 13.52 -3.50 -2.48
CA LEU A 120 12.51 -4.38 -3.06
C LEU A 120 11.40 -4.67 -2.05
N CYS A 121 10.20 -4.93 -2.55
CA CYS A 121 9.17 -5.60 -1.77
C CYS A 121 9.51 -7.10 -1.66
N GLU A 122 8.95 -7.74 -0.65
CA GLU A 122 9.17 -9.15 -0.36
C GLU A 122 8.88 -10.08 -1.57
N PRO A 123 7.75 -9.93 -2.28
CA PRO A 123 7.48 -10.74 -3.48
C PRO A 123 8.53 -10.59 -4.59
N CYS A 124 9.02 -9.38 -4.86
CA CYS A 124 10.02 -9.16 -5.91
C CYS A 124 11.40 -9.69 -5.52
N ARG A 125 11.73 -9.75 -4.23
CA ARG A 125 12.97 -10.38 -3.81
C ARG A 125 12.91 -11.90 -4.04
N GLU A 126 11.79 -12.52 -3.64
CA GLU A 126 11.62 -13.98 -3.72
C GLU A 126 11.56 -14.49 -5.16
N ALA A 127 10.90 -13.74 -6.05
CA ALA A 127 10.75 -14.13 -7.45
C ALA A 127 12.05 -13.97 -8.25
N ASP A 128 12.73 -12.83 -8.12
CA ASP A 128 13.75 -12.40 -9.09
C ASP A 128 15.15 -12.18 -8.47
N HIS A 129 15.28 -12.28 -7.14
CA HIS A 129 16.50 -11.90 -6.41
C HIS A 129 16.84 -12.83 -5.22
N GLN A 130 16.69 -14.15 -5.39
CA GLN A 130 17.13 -15.16 -4.44
C GLN A 130 18.55 -15.64 -4.80
N PRO A 131 19.52 -15.75 -3.86
CA PRO A 131 20.80 -16.40 -4.15
C PRO A 131 20.58 -17.85 -4.63
N PRO A 132 21.23 -18.30 -5.73
CA PRO A 132 22.34 -17.69 -6.47
C PRO A 132 21.91 -16.79 -7.66
N GLY A 133 20.61 -16.59 -7.88
CA GLY A 133 20.05 -15.77 -8.95
C GLY A 133 20.12 -14.27 -8.65
N HIS A 134 21.18 -13.62 -9.11
CA HIS A 134 21.19 -12.18 -9.31
C HIS A 134 21.10 -11.92 -10.82
N CYS A 135 19.88 -11.68 -11.30
CA CYS A 135 19.50 -11.30 -12.67
C CYS A 135 20.18 -12.05 -13.83
N THR A 136 19.43 -12.95 -14.48
CA THR A 136 19.32 -12.89 -15.95
C THR A 136 18.42 -11.73 -16.34
#